data_AF-A0A7S1D8L2-F1
#
_entry.id   AF-A0A7S1D8L2-F1
#
_cell.length_a   1.000
_cell.length_b   1.000
_cell.length_c   1.000
_cell.angle_alpha   90.00
_cell.angle_beta   90.00
_cell.angle_gamma   90.00
#
_symmetry.space_group_name_H-M   'P 1'
#
loop_
_entity.id
_entity.type
_entity.pdbx_description
1 polymer ?
#
loop_
_entity_poly.entity_id
_entity_poly.type
_entity_poly.pdbx_seq_one_letter_code
_entity_poly.pdbx_strand_id
1 'polypeptide(L)'
;AYFTAALFGLSSKQMDGREKKRNFESAKRSVDHSTQYFRYYIQRTCGIVQDGMDDPASQTMRLKGDPMLSLVASIHLNEAMEQYIDREKKGGDHSLSLAYVRATILGLRKKVDKQWVSWVEDQIEWVKANPGVPVNGKRAGIFPSFSRFPVYLDHIVVCCREGKNNSYTPDFANIQVVSYYLQKIAGALLEALRVASERETTDQQYAANVMRMENTYFFSQQIKERGPEITSLFQKQLTKASAVCKQSTDAYLGWMIKREFKALHALFSHISRIRRDVGDKDVPIHIPRATFVKTLQKESNREVMKEKIATIYARMEKHLSEEGK
;
A
#
# COMPACT_ATOMS: atom_id res chain seq x y z
N ALA A 1 -2.42 25.73 19.81
CA ALA A 1 -1.54 26.87 20.11
C ALA A 1 -2.23 28.22 19.84
N TYR A 2 -2.35 28.69 18.60
CA TYR A 2 -2.92 30.02 18.31
C TYR A 2 -4.41 30.18 18.70
N PHE A 3 -5.28 29.25 18.28
CA PHE A 3 -6.69 29.24 18.69
C PHE A 3 -6.87 29.15 20.21
N THR A 4 -5.94 28.48 20.86
CA THR A 4 -5.87 28.29 22.31
C THR A 4 -5.42 29.58 22.97
N ALA A 5 -4.33 30.20 22.54
CA ALA A 5 -3.89 31.50 23.06
C ALA A 5 -5.00 32.57 22.95
N ALA A 6 -5.74 32.59 21.83
CA ALA A 6 -6.87 33.50 21.61
C ALA A 6 -8.07 33.24 22.54
N LEU A 7 -8.32 31.98 22.94
CA LEU A 7 -9.43 31.59 23.82
C LEU A 7 -9.09 31.57 25.30
N PHE A 8 -7.83 31.30 25.66
CA PHE A 8 -7.42 31.05 27.04
C PHE A 8 -6.59 32.20 27.65
N GLY A 9 -6.12 33.16 26.85
CA GLY A 9 -5.47 34.38 27.37
C GLY A 9 -6.38 35.30 28.21
N LEU A 10 -7.69 35.00 28.29
CA LEU A 10 -8.72 35.83 28.92
C LEU A 10 -9.48 35.12 30.07
N SER A 11 -9.03 33.94 30.49
CA SER A 11 -9.75 33.08 31.46
C SER A 11 -9.11 33.16 32.85
N SER A 12 -9.65 34.00 33.73
CA SER A 12 -9.35 34.03 35.17
C SER A 12 -10.45 33.34 35.98
N LYS A 13 -10.07 32.56 37.01
CA LYS A 13 -11.01 31.88 37.92
C LYS A 13 -11.92 32.85 38.69
N GLN A 14 -11.57 34.14 38.76
CA GLN A 14 -12.29 35.16 39.53
C GLN A 14 -13.33 35.97 38.73
N MET A 15 -13.57 35.64 37.45
CA MET A 15 -14.47 36.45 36.61
C MET A 15 -15.96 36.10 36.78
N ASP A 16 -16.83 37.11 36.74
CA ASP A 16 -18.29 36.96 36.76
C ASP A 16 -18.81 36.26 35.47
N GLY A 17 -19.95 35.57 35.55
CA GLY A 17 -20.55 34.79 34.47
C GLY A 17 -20.87 35.61 33.20
N ARG A 18 -21.21 36.90 33.35
CA ARG A 18 -21.44 37.80 32.20
C ARG A 18 -20.13 38.17 31.50
N GLU A 19 -19.06 38.41 32.26
CA GLU A 19 -17.74 38.70 31.69
C GLU A 19 -17.12 37.47 31.03
N LYS A 20 -17.32 36.28 31.62
CA LYS A 20 -16.95 35.00 31.01
C LYS A 20 -17.61 34.81 29.64
N LYS A 21 -18.91 35.10 29.53
CA LYS A 21 -19.64 35.04 28.25
C LYS A 21 -19.11 36.04 27.22
N ARG A 22 -18.83 37.28 27.64
CA ARG A 22 -18.25 38.32 26.77
C ARG A 22 -16.86 37.92 26.26
N ASN A 23 -16.02 37.36 27.12
CA ASN A 23 -14.67 36.89 26.76
C ASN A 23 -14.73 35.69 25.81
N PHE A 24 -15.66 34.74 26.03
CA PHE A 24 -15.91 33.64 25.10
C PHE A 24 -16.32 34.13 23.71
N GLU A 25 -17.28 35.07 23.62
CA GLU A 25 -17.71 35.61 22.33
C GLU A 25 -16.60 36.39 21.61
N SER A 26 -15.77 37.15 22.35
CA SER A 26 -14.61 37.84 21.78
C SER A 26 -13.58 36.86 21.22
N ALA A 27 -13.25 35.83 21.99
CA ALA A 27 -12.32 34.81 21.57
C ALA A 27 -12.86 33.95 20.41
N LYS A 28 -14.15 33.63 20.42
CA LYS A 28 -14.85 32.97 19.31
C LYS A 28 -14.71 33.77 18.02
N ARG A 29 -14.92 35.09 18.06
CA ARG A 29 -14.70 35.96 16.88
C ARG A 29 -13.26 35.91 16.38
N SER A 30 -12.27 35.90 17.28
CA SER A 30 -10.85 35.77 16.91
C SER A 30 -10.54 34.42 16.26
N VAL A 31 -11.10 33.34 16.81
CA VAL A 31 -11.03 31.99 16.22
C VAL A 31 -11.70 31.97 14.85
N ASP A 32 -12.88 32.57 14.70
CA ASP A 32 -13.61 32.61 13.43
C ASP A 32 -12.84 33.36 12.36
N HIS A 33 -12.32 34.55 12.70
CA HIS A 33 -11.51 35.35 11.80
C HIS A 33 -10.26 34.58 11.35
N SER A 34 -9.56 33.94 12.28
CA SER A 34 -8.36 33.16 11.97
C SER A 34 -8.68 31.89 11.19
N THR A 35 -9.82 31.26 11.49
CA THR A 35 -10.34 30.10 10.78
C THR A 35 -10.65 30.43 9.32
N GLN A 36 -11.12 31.64 9.02
CA GLN A 36 -11.34 32.08 7.64
C GLN A 36 -10.03 32.05 6.84
N TYR A 37 -8.91 32.55 7.41
CA TYR A 37 -7.60 32.46 6.76
C TYR A 37 -7.14 31.02 6.61
N PHE A 38 -7.25 30.19 7.66
CA PHE A 38 -6.89 28.77 7.57
C PHE A 38 -7.72 28.05 6.50
N ARG A 39 -9.03 28.31 6.44
CA ARG A 39 -9.91 27.77 5.39
C ARG A 39 -9.46 28.21 4.01
N TYR A 40 -9.18 29.50 3.83
CA TYR A 40 -8.72 30.04 2.55
C TYR A 40 -7.44 29.35 2.07
N TYR A 41 -6.42 29.26 2.92
CA TYR A 41 -5.14 28.64 2.57
C TYR A 41 -5.29 27.14 2.36
N ILE A 42 -5.97 26.42 3.25
CA ILE A 42 -6.22 24.98 3.09
C ILE A 42 -6.99 24.73 1.80
N GLN A 43 -8.05 25.48 1.50
CA GLN A 43 -8.84 25.29 0.29
C GLN A 43 -8.00 25.49 -0.97
N ARG A 44 -7.20 26.56 -1.02
CA ARG A 44 -6.36 26.88 -2.18
C ARG A 44 -5.24 25.85 -2.37
N THR A 45 -4.54 25.51 -1.30
CA THR A 45 -3.38 24.61 -1.34
C THR A 45 -3.80 23.16 -1.59
N CYS A 46 -4.91 22.72 -1.00
CA CYS A 46 -5.44 21.37 -1.17
C CYS A 46 -6.37 21.23 -2.40
N GLY A 47 -6.65 22.31 -3.13
CA GLY A 47 -7.56 22.28 -4.29
C GLY A 47 -9.02 21.97 -3.95
N ILE A 48 -9.46 22.30 -2.74
CA ILE A 48 -10.82 22.03 -2.26
C ILE A 48 -11.78 23.07 -2.82
N VAL A 49 -12.66 22.64 -3.72
CA VAL A 49 -13.74 23.47 -4.28
C VAL A 49 -14.85 23.66 -3.24
N GLN A 50 -15.37 24.88 -3.12
CA GLN A 50 -16.54 25.15 -2.28
C GLN A 50 -17.79 24.46 -2.88
N ASP A 51 -18.56 23.77 -2.04
CA ASP A 51 -19.83 23.15 -2.46
C ASP A 51 -20.76 24.24 -3.04
N GLY A 52 -21.18 24.08 -4.30
CA GLY A 52 -22.10 25.00 -4.99
C GLY A 52 -21.51 25.88 -6.10
N MET A 53 -20.21 25.77 -6.41
CA MET A 53 -19.59 26.50 -7.54
C MET A 53 -19.07 25.53 -8.61
N ASP A 54 -19.95 25.11 -9.53
CA ASP A 54 -19.59 24.44 -10.79
C ASP A 54 -19.21 25.49 -11.85
N ASP A 55 -18.18 26.28 -11.57
CA ASP A 55 -17.58 27.23 -12.51
C ASP A 55 -16.29 26.61 -13.10
N PRO A 56 -15.96 26.80 -14.39
CA PRO A 56 -14.65 26.46 -14.96
C PRO A 56 -13.42 26.90 -14.11
N ALA A 57 -13.54 27.99 -13.34
CA ALA A 57 -12.51 28.39 -12.37
C ALA A 57 -12.30 27.37 -11.24
N SER A 58 -13.37 26.72 -10.78
CA SER A 58 -13.35 25.66 -9.76
C SER A 58 -12.70 24.38 -10.27
N GLN A 59 -12.92 24.02 -11.54
CA GLN A 59 -12.23 22.90 -12.19
C GLN A 59 -10.73 23.18 -12.30
N THR A 60 -10.36 24.42 -12.62
CA THR A 60 -8.96 24.87 -12.64
C THR A 60 -8.31 24.83 -11.25
N MET A 61 -9.06 25.12 -10.18
CA MET A 61 -8.58 24.97 -8.80
C MET A 61 -8.35 23.50 -8.40
N ARG A 62 -9.23 22.56 -8.79
CA ARG A 62 -9.00 21.12 -8.57
C ARG A 62 -7.74 20.63 -9.26
N LEU A 63 -7.47 21.14 -10.46
CA LEU A 63 -6.27 20.78 -11.25
C LEU A 63 -4.97 21.40 -10.71
N LYS A 64 -5.06 22.44 -9.86
CA LYS A 64 -3.89 23.14 -9.29
C LYS A 64 -3.52 22.69 -7.87
N GLY A 65 -4.47 22.12 -7.11
CA GLY A 65 -4.19 21.68 -5.74
C GLY A 65 -3.40 20.37 -5.73
N ASP A 66 -2.39 20.29 -4.87
CA ASP A 66 -1.64 19.04 -4.66
C ASP A 66 -2.41 18.13 -3.68
N PRO A 67 -2.90 16.96 -4.13
CA PRO A 67 -3.62 16.02 -3.27
C PRO A 67 -2.79 15.49 -2.10
N MET A 68 -1.46 15.49 -2.23
CA MET A 68 -0.55 15.15 -1.15
C MET A 68 -0.62 16.15 0.00
N LEU A 69 -0.78 17.44 -0.30
CA LEU A 69 -0.93 18.48 0.72
C LEU A 69 -2.24 18.31 1.49
N SER A 70 -3.27 17.73 0.85
CA SER A 70 -4.48 17.32 1.55
C SER A 70 -4.18 16.22 2.58
N LEU A 71 -3.47 15.17 2.18
CA LEU A 71 -3.08 14.11 3.11
C LEU A 71 -2.24 14.64 4.28
N VAL A 72 -1.20 15.43 3.99
CA VAL A 72 -0.31 16.00 5.02
C VAL A 72 -1.08 16.91 5.98
N ALA A 73 -1.99 17.74 5.47
CA ALA A 73 -2.88 18.54 6.29
C ALA A 73 -3.81 17.68 7.16
N SER A 74 -4.36 16.59 6.62
CA SER A 74 -5.16 15.64 7.42
C SER A 74 -4.36 15.06 8.57
N ILE A 75 -3.12 14.63 8.32
CA ILE A 75 -2.23 14.06 9.33
C ILE A 75 -2.00 15.06 10.46
N HIS A 76 -1.55 16.28 10.12
CA HIS A 76 -1.28 17.31 11.12
C HIS A 76 -2.53 17.76 11.89
N LEU A 77 -3.70 17.83 11.24
CA LEU A 77 -4.96 18.17 11.91
C LEU A 77 -5.39 17.07 12.89
N ASN A 78 -5.14 15.79 12.58
CA ASN A 78 -5.42 14.68 13.51
C ASN A 78 -4.47 14.70 14.71
N GLU A 79 -3.16 14.83 14.48
CA GLU A 79 -2.18 14.94 15.56
C GLU A 79 -2.45 16.13 16.48
N ALA A 80 -2.85 17.28 15.90
CA ALA A 80 -3.21 18.46 16.67
C ALA A 80 -4.43 18.25 17.56
N MET A 81 -5.37 17.37 17.18
CA MET A 81 -6.49 17.02 18.06
C MET A 81 -6.04 16.13 19.22
N GLU A 82 -5.28 15.07 18.93
CA GLU A 82 -4.87 14.07 19.94
C GLU A 82 -3.85 14.61 20.94
N GLN A 83 -2.83 15.33 20.48
CA GLN A 83 -1.71 15.75 21.33
C GLN A 83 -2.05 16.96 22.20
N TYR A 84 -2.97 17.82 21.75
CA TYR A 84 -3.13 19.14 22.34
C TYR A 84 -4.47 19.36 23.05
N ILE A 85 -5.60 18.90 22.47
CA ILE A 85 -6.93 19.16 23.06
C ILE A 85 -7.22 18.21 24.23
N ASP A 86 -6.82 16.95 24.11
CA ASP A 86 -7.11 15.95 25.13
C ASP A 86 -6.14 16.02 26.34
N ARG A 87 -4.92 16.58 26.16
CA ARG A 87 -3.96 16.82 27.26
C ARG A 87 -4.28 18.06 28.11
N GLU A 88 -4.80 19.13 27.51
CA GLU A 88 -5.15 20.38 28.21
C GLU A 88 -6.58 20.37 28.80
N LYS A 89 -7.18 19.18 28.91
CA LYS A 89 -8.52 18.97 29.45
C LYS A 89 -8.53 19.10 30.99
N LYS A 90 -8.16 20.27 31.50
CA LYS A 90 -8.32 20.66 32.91
C LYS A 90 -9.79 21.04 33.10
N GLY A 91 -10.55 20.26 33.86
CA GLY A 91 -12.01 20.43 34.00
C GLY A 91 -12.46 21.87 34.36
N GLY A 92 -13.67 22.25 33.92
CA GLY A 92 -14.29 23.57 34.15
C GLY A 92 -14.70 24.30 32.86
N ASP A 93 -14.85 25.64 32.94
CA ASP A 93 -15.21 26.60 31.86
C ASP A 93 -14.34 26.51 30.59
N HIS A 94 -13.24 25.75 30.65
CA HIS A 94 -12.32 25.45 29.55
C HIS A 94 -12.95 24.50 28.51
N SER A 95 -14.02 23.79 28.88
CA SER A 95 -14.67 22.77 28.04
C SER A 95 -15.32 23.34 26.77
N LEU A 96 -15.98 24.49 26.83
CA LEU A 96 -16.71 25.06 25.69
C LEU A 96 -15.77 25.62 24.61
N SER A 97 -14.73 26.34 25.03
CA SER A 97 -13.68 26.86 24.15
C SER A 97 -12.88 25.73 23.49
N LEU A 98 -12.50 24.69 24.24
CA LEU A 98 -11.85 23.51 23.68
C LEU A 98 -12.78 22.76 22.71
N ALA A 99 -14.08 22.65 23.03
CA ALA A 99 -15.07 22.05 22.15
C ALA A 99 -15.21 22.83 20.83
N TYR A 100 -15.17 24.17 20.87
CA TYR A 100 -15.23 25.01 19.67
C TYR A 100 -14.03 24.84 18.75
N VAL A 101 -12.81 24.84 19.33
CA VAL A 101 -11.58 24.58 18.57
C VAL A 101 -11.59 23.17 17.98
N ARG A 102 -12.02 22.17 18.76
CA ARG A 102 -12.18 20.80 18.29
C ARG A 102 -13.15 20.72 17.12
N ALA A 103 -14.33 21.34 17.23
CA ALA A 103 -15.31 21.38 16.14
C ALA A 103 -14.76 22.06 14.88
N THR A 104 -13.96 23.12 15.05
CA THR A 104 -13.32 23.83 13.95
C THR A 104 -12.28 22.96 13.23
N ILE A 105 -11.38 22.32 13.98
CA ILE A 105 -10.38 21.39 13.42
C ILE A 105 -11.06 20.21 12.74
N LEU A 106 -12.10 19.62 13.36
CA LEU A 106 -12.91 18.57 12.76
C LEU A 106 -13.55 19.02 11.44
N GLY A 107 -14.06 20.24 11.36
CA GLY A 107 -14.63 20.81 10.15
C GLY A 107 -13.60 20.98 9.02
N LEU A 108 -12.40 21.45 9.34
CA LEU A 108 -11.28 21.55 8.40
C LEU A 108 -10.84 20.17 7.92
N ARG A 109 -10.62 19.25 8.86
CA ARG A 109 -10.23 17.87 8.60
C ARG A 109 -11.20 17.17 7.65
N LYS A 110 -12.52 17.26 7.90
CA LYS A 110 -13.54 16.62 7.04
C LYS A 110 -13.43 17.05 5.56
N LYS A 111 -13.15 18.33 5.31
CA LYS A 111 -13.01 18.86 3.93
C LYS A 111 -11.75 18.33 3.26
N VAL A 112 -10.65 18.33 4.01
CA VAL A 112 -9.35 17.83 3.55
C VAL A 112 -9.40 16.31 3.31
N ASP A 113 -9.97 15.56 4.25
CA ASP A 113 -10.19 14.11 4.14
C ASP A 113 -11.01 13.79 2.88
N LYS A 114 -12.11 14.50 2.62
CA LYS A 114 -12.95 14.29 1.42
C LYS A 114 -12.14 14.45 0.12
N GLN A 115 -11.31 15.49 0.04
CA GLN A 115 -10.49 15.76 -1.15
C GLN A 115 -9.41 14.69 -1.36
N TRP A 116 -8.70 14.34 -0.28
CA TRP A 116 -7.72 13.26 -0.29
C TRP A 116 -8.36 11.92 -0.70
N VAL A 117 -9.50 11.57 -0.10
CA VAL A 117 -10.23 10.34 -0.40
C VAL A 117 -10.62 10.27 -1.88
N SER A 118 -11.12 11.36 -2.46
CA SER A 118 -11.43 11.42 -3.89
C SER A 118 -10.22 11.07 -4.74
N TRP A 119 -9.06 11.66 -4.43
CA TRP A 119 -7.82 11.37 -5.15
C TRP A 119 -7.39 9.91 -4.99
N VAL A 120 -7.54 9.33 -3.79
CA VAL A 120 -7.22 7.91 -3.56
C VAL A 120 -8.07 7.00 -4.43
N GLU A 121 -9.37 7.26 -4.54
CA GLU A 121 -10.24 6.49 -5.44
C GLU A 121 -9.77 6.64 -6.89
N ASP A 122 -9.40 7.84 -7.35
CA ASP A 122 -8.87 8.07 -8.69
C ASP A 122 -7.56 7.28 -8.94
N GLN A 123 -6.68 7.22 -7.94
CA GLN A 123 -5.46 6.40 -8.03
C GLN A 123 -5.79 4.90 -8.09
N ILE A 124 -6.77 4.44 -7.32
CA ILE A 124 -7.22 3.05 -7.35
C ILE A 124 -7.79 2.70 -8.72
N GLU A 125 -8.60 3.58 -9.32
CA GLU A 125 -9.13 3.39 -10.67
C GLU A 125 -8.00 3.41 -11.71
N TRP A 126 -7.02 4.31 -11.58
CA TRP A 126 -5.84 4.32 -12.45
C TRP A 126 -5.05 3.00 -12.36
N VAL A 127 -4.84 2.47 -11.15
CA VAL A 127 -4.17 1.18 -10.91
C VAL A 127 -4.93 0.04 -11.59
N LYS A 128 -6.27 0.01 -11.50
CA LYS A 128 -7.10 -1.01 -12.15
C LYS A 128 -7.06 -0.91 -13.67
N ALA A 129 -7.07 0.30 -14.20
CA ALA A 129 -7.03 0.56 -15.64
C ALA A 129 -5.65 0.28 -16.27
N ASN A 130 -4.57 0.29 -15.47
CA ASN A 130 -3.20 0.12 -15.92
C ASN A 130 -2.51 -1.07 -15.22
N PRO A 131 -2.87 -2.32 -15.56
CA PRO A 131 -2.37 -3.53 -14.88
C PRO A 131 -0.90 -3.87 -15.18
N GLY A 132 -0.08 -2.92 -15.63
CA GLY A 132 1.37 -3.10 -15.78
C GLY A 132 1.85 -3.99 -16.93
N VAL A 133 0.95 -4.66 -17.67
CA VAL A 133 1.30 -5.47 -18.84
C VAL A 133 1.18 -4.64 -20.11
N PRO A 134 2.27 -4.40 -20.87
CA PRO A 134 2.18 -3.67 -22.12
C PRO A 134 1.40 -4.48 -23.17
N VAL A 135 0.61 -3.78 -24.00
CA VAL A 135 -0.27 -4.37 -25.03
C VAL A 135 0.49 -5.25 -26.03
N ASN A 136 1.81 -5.06 -26.15
CA ASN A 136 2.69 -5.84 -27.01
C ASN A 136 3.08 -7.22 -26.44
N GLY A 137 2.56 -7.61 -25.27
CA GLY A 137 2.80 -8.93 -24.66
C GLY A 137 4.24 -9.16 -24.18
N LYS A 138 5.09 -8.13 -24.13
CA LYS A 138 6.41 -8.26 -23.51
C LYS A 138 6.24 -8.41 -22.00
N ARG A 139 6.92 -9.42 -21.44
CA ARG A 139 6.95 -9.73 -20.01
C ARG A 139 7.11 -8.45 -19.17
N ALA A 140 6.10 -8.15 -18.37
CA ALA A 140 6.17 -7.08 -17.39
C ALA A 140 6.99 -7.58 -16.19
N GLY A 141 8.09 -6.87 -15.87
CA GLY A 141 8.78 -7.03 -14.60
C GLY A 141 7.97 -6.40 -13.46
N ILE A 142 8.57 -5.49 -12.71
CA ILE A 142 7.85 -4.74 -11.69
C ILE A 142 6.86 -3.76 -12.33
N PHE A 143 5.62 -3.81 -11.89
CA PHE A 143 4.56 -2.93 -12.36
C PHE A 143 4.86 -1.49 -11.98
N PRO A 144 4.59 -0.51 -12.86
CA PRO A 144 4.79 0.91 -12.54
C PRO A 144 4.07 1.33 -11.25
N SER A 145 2.86 0.83 -11.03
CA SER A 145 2.08 1.09 -9.81
C SER A 145 2.75 0.54 -8.55
N PHE A 146 3.39 -0.63 -8.62
CA PHE A 146 4.18 -1.20 -7.53
C PHE A 146 5.46 -0.39 -7.27
N SER A 147 6.14 0.10 -8.31
CA SER A 147 7.35 0.92 -8.15
C SER A 147 7.08 2.31 -7.57
N ARG A 148 5.93 2.91 -7.90
CA ARG A 148 5.57 4.27 -7.47
C ARG A 148 5.04 4.33 -6.03
N PHE A 149 4.37 3.28 -5.57
CA PHE A 149 3.72 3.30 -4.26
C PHE A 149 4.71 3.49 -3.09
N PRO A 150 5.87 2.81 -3.03
CA PRO A 150 6.84 3.03 -1.96
C PRO A 150 7.45 4.44 -1.99
N VAL A 151 7.74 4.98 -3.19
CA VAL A 151 8.21 6.37 -3.37
C VAL A 151 7.16 7.37 -2.88
N TYR A 152 5.90 7.08 -3.13
CA TYR A 152 4.79 7.90 -2.62
C TYR A 152 4.76 7.92 -1.08
N LEU A 153 4.95 6.77 -0.43
CA LEU A 153 5.05 6.71 1.04
C LEU A 153 6.23 7.55 1.57
N ASP A 154 7.40 7.47 0.93
CA ASP A 154 8.57 8.26 1.31
C ASP A 154 8.27 9.76 1.21
N HIS A 155 7.60 10.16 0.13
CA HIS A 155 7.25 11.56 -0.09
C HIS A 155 6.29 12.08 0.99
N ILE A 156 5.31 11.28 1.42
CA ILE A 156 4.42 11.64 2.54
C ILE A 156 5.23 11.87 3.81
N VAL A 157 6.14 10.94 4.15
CA VAL A 157 6.96 11.04 5.36
C VAL A 157 7.85 12.29 5.33
N VAL A 158 8.46 12.59 4.18
CA VAL A 158 9.28 13.80 3.98
C VAL A 158 8.43 15.05 4.22
N CYS A 159 7.25 15.13 3.60
CA CYS A 159 6.37 16.30 3.76
C CYS A 159 5.88 16.47 5.19
N CYS A 160 5.52 15.38 5.88
CA CYS A 160 5.10 15.44 7.28
C CYS A 160 6.24 15.86 8.23
N ARG A 161 7.50 15.65 7.84
CA ARG A 161 8.69 16.03 8.61
C ARG A 161 9.08 17.49 8.42
N GLU A 162 8.57 18.16 7.39
CA GLU A 162 8.89 19.56 7.14
C GLU A 162 8.54 20.44 8.35
N GLY A 163 9.52 21.21 8.83
CA GLY A 163 9.38 22.03 10.04
C GLY A 163 9.39 21.27 11.37
N LYS A 164 9.66 19.96 11.36
CA LYS A 164 9.81 19.10 12.57
C LYS A 164 11.24 18.55 12.68
N ASN A 165 11.53 17.87 13.80
CA ASN A 165 12.82 17.20 14.00
C ASN A 165 13.04 16.08 12.96
N ASN A 166 14.29 15.84 12.56
CA ASN A 166 14.68 14.78 11.64
C ASN A 166 14.26 13.37 12.10
N SER A 167 14.10 13.15 13.40
CA SER A 167 13.62 11.90 13.97
C SER A 167 12.09 11.75 13.99
N TYR A 168 11.34 12.75 13.51
CA TYR A 168 9.89 12.69 13.49
C TYR A 168 9.40 11.71 12.41
N THR A 169 8.49 10.83 12.84
CA THR A 169 7.75 9.91 12.00
C THR A 169 6.26 10.08 12.33
N PRO A 170 5.41 10.34 11.32
CA PRO A 170 3.97 10.43 11.53
C PRO A 170 3.38 9.09 11.97
N ASP A 171 2.48 9.13 12.95
CA ASP A 171 1.78 7.94 13.43
C ASP A 171 0.58 7.61 12.54
N PHE A 172 0.88 7.04 11.37
CA PHE A 172 -0.15 6.65 10.42
C PHE A 172 -1.15 5.64 10.99
N ALA A 173 -0.71 4.79 11.93
CA ALA A 173 -1.53 3.70 12.46
C ALA A 173 -2.70 4.22 13.30
N ASN A 174 -2.48 5.27 14.08
CA ASN A 174 -3.52 5.87 14.92
C ASN A 174 -4.51 6.76 14.15
N ILE A 175 -4.14 7.22 12.94
CA ILE A 175 -5.02 8.03 12.09
C ILE A 175 -5.88 7.11 11.20
N GLN A 176 -7.02 6.66 11.73
CA GLN A 176 -7.89 5.65 11.11
C GLN A 176 -8.18 5.87 9.62
N VAL A 177 -8.56 7.09 9.21
CA VAL A 177 -8.89 7.40 7.81
C VAL A 177 -7.65 7.25 6.93
N VAL A 178 -6.52 7.81 7.33
CA VAL A 178 -5.26 7.71 6.57
C VAL A 178 -4.79 6.27 6.48
N SER A 179 -4.76 5.56 7.62
CA SER A 179 -4.40 4.14 7.70
C SER A 179 -5.24 3.29 6.75
N TYR A 180 -6.57 3.46 6.79
CA TYR A 180 -7.50 2.73 5.95
C TYR A 180 -7.25 2.96 4.46
N TYR A 181 -7.11 4.22 4.02
CA TYR A 181 -6.96 4.53 2.61
C TYR A 181 -5.59 4.17 2.03
N LEU A 182 -4.51 4.31 2.81
CA LEU A 182 -3.19 3.81 2.40
C LEU A 182 -3.21 2.28 2.23
N GLN A 183 -3.81 1.56 3.18
CA GLN A 183 -4.02 0.11 3.10
C GLN A 183 -4.95 -0.28 1.93
N LYS A 184 -5.92 0.57 1.58
CA LYS A 184 -6.83 0.38 0.44
C LYS A 184 -6.07 0.44 -0.89
N ILE A 185 -5.16 1.41 -1.07
CA ILE A 185 -4.29 1.49 -2.26
C ILE A 185 -3.43 0.22 -2.37
N ALA A 186 -2.76 -0.17 -1.28
CA ALA A 186 -1.96 -1.38 -1.27
C ALA A 186 -2.78 -2.65 -1.60
N GLY A 187 -4.02 -2.71 -1.12
CA GLY A 187 -4.97 -3.76 -1.49
C GLY A 187 -5.30 -3.77 -2.98
N ALA A 188 -5.53 -2.60 -3.57
CA ALA A 188 -5.81 -2.44 -4.99
C ALA A 188 -4.62 -2.85 -5.88
N LEU A 189 -3.38 -2.57 -5.46
CA LEU A 189 -2.17 -3.05 -6.16
C LEU A 189 -2.14 -4.58 -6.26
N LEU A 190 -2.32 -5.27 -5.12
CA LEU A 190 -2.31 -6.73 -5.09
C LEU A 190 -3.47 -7.33 -5.87
N GLU A 191 -4.62 -6.67 -5.90
CA GLU A 191 -5.78 -7.10 -6.67
C GLU A 191 -5.58 -6.90 -8.18
N ALA A 192 -5.02 -5.77 -8.60
CA ALA A 192 -4.67 -5.52 -9.99
C ALA A 192 -3.65 -6.55 -10.50
N LEU A 193 -2.68 -6.93 -9.68
CA LEU A 193 -1.73 -8.01 -9.98
C LEU A 193 -2.43 -9.37 -10.15
N ARG A 194 -3.39 -9.70 -9.28
CA ARG A 194 -4.18 -10.93 -9.40
C ARG A 194 -4.92 -10.97 -10.73
N VAL A 195 -5.67 -9.92 -11.05
CA VAL A 195 -6.44 -9.80 -12.29
C VAL A 195 -5.54 -9.85 -13.52
N ALA A 196 -4.39 -9.17 -13.50
CA ALA A 196 -3.40 -9.21 -14.57
C ALA A 196 -2.89 -10.64 -14.80
N SER A 197 -2.57 -11.35 -13.73
CA SER A 197 -2.05 -12.73 -13.79
C SER A 197 -3.08 -13.74 -14.30
N GLU A 198 -4.38 -13.48 -14.14
CA GLU A 198 -5.47 -14.34 -14.62
C GLU A 198 -5.79 -14.11 -16.10
N ARG A 199 -5.51 -12.91 -16.61
CA ARG A 199 -5.66 -12.57 -18.03
C ARG A 199 -4.52 -13.10 -18.91
N GLU A 200 -3.43 -13.53 -18.30
CA GLU A 200 -2.30 -14.11 -19.02
C GLU A 200 -2.72 -15.49 -19.56
N THR A 201 -3.15 -15.53 -20.82
CA THR A 201 -3.68 -16.72 -21.51
C THR A 201 -2.62 -17.51 -22.26
N THR A 202 -1.35 -17.10 -22.24
CA THR A 202 -0.29 -17.89 -22.87
C THR A 202 -0.23 -19.28 -22.22
N ASP A 203 -0.06 -20.33 -23.02
CA ASP A 203 0.10 -21.75 -22.57
C ASP A 203 1.20 -21.94 -21.52
N GLN A 204 1.96 -20.88 -21.27
CA GLN A 204 3.05 -20.77 -20.33
C GLN A 204 2.56 -20.09 -19.04
N GLN A 205 1.77 -20.82 -18.23
CA GLN A 205 1.36 -20.44 -16.86
C GLN A 205 2.52 -19.97 -15.96
N TYR A 206 3.78 -20.20 -16.35
CA TYR A 206 4.94 -19.65 -15.65
C TYR A 206 4.98 -18.12 -15.68
N ALA A 207 4.58 -17.45 -16.77
CA ALA A 207 4.69 -15.98 -16.87
C ALA A 207 3.83 -15.29 -15.79
N ALA A 208 2.61 -15.78 -15.59
CA ALA A 208 1.72 -15.34 -14.53
C ALA A 208 2.26 -15.60 -13.12
N ASN A 209 2.97 -16.72 -12.92
CA ASN A 209 3.60 -17.03 -11.63
C ASN A 209 4.81 -16.13 -11.37
N VAL A 210 5.65 -15.90 -12.38
CA VAL A 210 6.81 -15.03 -12.17
C VAL A 210 6.38 -13.57 -11.96
N MET A 211 5.39 -13.08 -12.72
CA MET A 211 4.82 -11.75 -12.51
C MET A 211 4.33 -11.56 -11.07
N ARG A 212 3.58 -12.54 -10.54
CA ARG A 212 3.11 -12.54 -9.16
C ARG A 212 4.27 -12.56 -8.16
N MET A 213 5.25 -13.44 -8.38
CA MET A 213 6.43 -13.59 -7.52
C MET A 213 7.24 -12.29 -7.45
N GLU A 214 7.64 -11.72 -8.59
CA GLU A 214 8.48 -10.51 -8.67
C GLU A 214 7.81 -9.30 -8.00
N ASN A 215 6.53 -9.05 -8.30
CA ASN A 215 5.81 -7.88 -7.79
C ASN A 215 5.49 -8.00 -6.30
N THR A 216 5.07 -9.18 -5.82
CA THR A 216 4.79 -9.38 -4.39
C THR A 216 6.05 -9.40 -3.54
N TYR A 217 7.16 -9.93 -4.07
CA TYR A 217 8.47 -9.84 -3.42
C TYR A 217 8.93 -8.39 -3.35
N PHE A 218 8.89 -7.65 -4.46
CA PHE A 218 9.25 -6.23 -4.51
C PHE A 218 8.45 -5.41 -3.50
N PHE A 219 7.11 -5.55 -3.50
CA PHE A 219 6.25 -4.89 -2.52
C PHE A 219 6.68 -5.21 -1.09
N SER A 220 6.91 -6.49 -0.80
CA SER A 220 7.24 -6.92 0.56
C SER A 220 8.59 -6.36 1.04
N GLN A 221 9.61 -6.34 0.19
CA GLN A 221 10.92 -5.79 0.56
C GLN A 221 10.87 -4.29 0.74
N GLN A 222 10.30 -3.57 -0.24
CA GLN A 222 10.21 -2.13 -0.20
C GLN A 222 9.45 -1.61 1.03
N ILE A 223 8.36 -2.27 1.41
CA ILE A 223 7.62 -1.88 2.62
C ILE A 223 8.43 -2.17 3.90
N LYS A 224 9.17 -3.29 3.96
CA LYS A 224 9.99 -3.65 5.13
C LYS A 224 11.19 -2.73 5.33
N GLU A 225 11.84 -2.31 4.24
CA GLU A 225 12.99 -1.39 4.26
C GLU A 225 12.64 -0.03 4.90
N ARG A 226 11.36 0.37 4.87
CA ARG A 226 10.87 1.64 5.41
C ARG A 226 10.62 1.64 6.92
N GLY A 227 10.98 0.55 7.60
CA GLY A 227 10.97 0.48 9.06
C GLY A 227 9.71 -0.13 9.67
N PRO A 228 9.71 -0.32 10.99
CA PRO A 228 8.70 -1.10 11.70
C PRO A 228 7.32 -0.45 11.70
N GLU A 229 7.22 0.88 11.72
CA GLU A 229 5.93 1.60 11.71
C GLU A 229 5.17 1.37 10.40
N ILE A 230 5.86 1.54 9.26
CA ILE A 230 5.30 1.29 7.93
C ILE A 230 5.01 -0.21 7.74
N THR A 231 5.92 -1.08 8.21
CA THR A 231 5.71 -2.53 8.16
C THR A 231 4.44 -2.94 8.91
N SER A 232 4.25 -2.42 10.13
CA SER A 232 3.07 -2.67 10.96
C SER A 232 1.79 -2.20 10.27
N LEU A 233 1.80 -1.01 9.67
CA LEU A 233 0.66 -0.45 8.94
C LEU A 233 0.17 -1.38 7.82
N PHE A 234 1.08 -2.05 7.12
CA PHE A 234 0.78 -2.91 5.97
C PHE A 234 0.84 -4.41 6.28
N GLN A 235 0.85 -4.81 7.55
CA GLN A 235 1.06 -6.21 7.95
C GLN A 235 0.09 -7.20 7.28
N LYS A 236 -1.17 -6.80 7.11
CA LYS A 236 -2.19 -7.61 6.41
C LYS A 236 -1.83 -7.82 4.93
N GLN A 237 -1.42 -6.76 4.24
CA GLN A 237 -1.02 -6.79 2.84
C GLN A 237 0.29 -7.55 2.66
N LEU A 238 1.25 -7.39 3.58
CA LEU A 238 2.50 -8.15 3.60
C LEU A 238 2.27 -9.65 3.76
N THR A 239 1.33 -10.03 4.62
CA THR A 239 0.95 -11.45 4.81
C THR A 239 0.35 -12.02 3.52
N LYS A 240 -0.57 -11.28 2.88
CA LYS A 240 -1.16 -11.67 1.59
C LYS A 240 -0.10 -11.77 0.49
N ALA A 241 0.77 -10.76 0.37
CA ALA A 241 1.85 -10.72 -0.61
C ALA A 241 2.83 -11.88 -0.41
N SER A 242 3.21 -12.18 0.83
CA SER A 242 4.12 -13.30 1.15
C SER A 242 3.51 -14.65 0.78
N ALA A 243 2.22 -14.86 1.05
CA ALA A 243 1.52 -16.07 0.67
C ALA A 243 1.47 -16.26 -0.85
N VAL A 244 1.13 -15.20 -1.59
CA VAL A 244 1.11 -15.22 -3.05
C VAL A 244 2.52 -15.44 -3.61
N CYS A 245 3.52 -14.75 -3.08
CA CYS A 245 4.92 -14.92 -3.48
C CYS A 245 5.34 -16.38 -3.34
N LYS A 246 5.11 -16.99 -2.17
CA LYS A 246 5.45 -18.39 -1.92
C LYS A 246 4.73 -19.34 -2.88
N GLN A 247 3.41 -19.20 -3.02
CA GLN A 247 2.62 -20.04 -3.92
C GLN A 247 3.12 -19.96 -5.36
N SER A 248 3.43 -18.75 -5.84
CA SER A 248 3.94 -18.53 -7.18
C SER A 248 5.38 -19.02 -7.37
N THR A 249 6.23 -18.89 -6.34
CA THR A 249 7.58 -19.48 -6.32
C THR A 249 7.50 -21.00 -6.44
N ASP A 250 6.67 -21.66 -5.64
CA ASP A 250 6.50 -23.12 -5.65
C ASP A 250 5.98 -23.61 -7.01
N ALA A 251 5.00 -22.91 -7.57
CA ALA A 251 4.45 -23.23 -8.89
C ALA A 251 5.48 -23.03 -10.01
N TYR A 252 6.25 -21.94 -9.97
CA TYR A 252 7.31 -21.67 -10.95
C TYR A 252 8.44 -22.68 -10.84
N LEU A 253 8.90 -22.99 -9.63
CA LEU A 253 9.91 -24.02 -9.36
C LEU A 253 9.45 -25.39 -9.86
N GLY A 254 8.21 -25.78 -9.57
CA GLY A 254 7.61 -27.00 -10.08
C GLY A 254 7.64 -27.06 -11.61
N TRP A 255 7.30 -25.97 -12.29
CA TRP A 255 7.40 -25.89 -13.75
C TRP A 255 8.84 -26.04 -14.27
N MET A 256 9.81 -25.37 -13.64
CA MET A 256 11.22 -25.49 -14.04
C MET A 256 11.76 -26.91 -13.83
N ILE A 257 11.40 -27.57 -12.73
CA ILE A 257 11.78 -28.98 -12.51
C ILE A 257 11.23 -29.85 -13.63
N LYS A 258 9.96 -29.67 -14.03
CA LYS A 258 9.37 -30.41 -15.16
C LYS A 258 10.10 -30.15 -16.48
N ARG A 259 10.53 -28.90 -16.69
CA ARG A 259 11.24 -28.47 -17.90
C ARG A 259 12.64 -29.07 -17.97
N GLU A 260 13.44 -28.95 -16.91
CA GLU A 260 14.83 -29.40 -16.90
C GLU A 260 14.93 -30.93 -16.77
N PHE A 261 14.01 -31.56 -16.03
CA PHE A 261 13.95 -33.02 -15.84
C PHE A 261 12.83 -33.67 -16.69
N LYS A 262 12.70 -33.27 -17.97
CA LYS A 262 11.64 -33.73 -18.88
C LYS A 262 11.50 -35.26 -18.95
N ALA A 263 12.61 -35.98 -19.07
CA ALA A 263 12.60 -37.43 -19.19
C ALA A 263 12.17 -38.13 -17.89
N LEU A 264 12.67 -37.68 -16.74
CA LEU A 264 12.23 -38.19 -15.43
C LEU A 264 10.76 -37.86 -15.17
N HIS A 265 10.33 -36.63 -15.46
CA HIS A 265 8.94 -36.23 -15.29
C HIS A 265 8.01 -37.06 -16.17
N ALA A 266 8.35 -37.29 -17.44
CA ALA A 266 7.57 -38.13 -18.34
C ALA A 266 7.48 -39.59 -17.83
N LEU A 267 8.60 -40.16 -17.38
CA LEU A 267 8.66 -41.51 -16.82
C LEU A 267 7.76 -41.65 -15.59
N PHE A 268 7.91 -40.77 -14.59
CA PHE A 268 7.10 -40.84 -13.36
C PHE A 268 5.64 -40.46 -13.57
N SER A 269 5.34 -39.55 -14.51
CA SER A 269 3.95 -39.27 -14.91
C SER A 269 3.29 -40.49 -15.55
N HIS A 270 4.04 -41.25 -16.37
CA HIS A 270 3.56 -42.49 -16.97
C HIS A 270 3.32 -43.56 -15.89
N ILE A 271 4.26 -43.76 -14.97
CA ILE A 271 4.10 -44.67 -13.82
C ILE A 271 2.84 -44.31 -13.04
N SER A 272 2.66 -43.04 -12.68
CA SER A 272 1.51 -42.56 -11.90
C SER A 272 0.18 -42.74 -12.62
N ARG A 273 0.16 -42.63 -13.96
CA ARG A 273 -1.04 -42.92 -14.76
C ARG A 273 -1.36 -44.41 -14.75
N ILE A 274 -0.41 -45.27 -15.08
CA ILE A 274 -0.60 -46.73 -15.09
C ILE A 274 -1.07 -47.24 -13.73
N ARG A 275 -0.44 -46.74 -12.66
CA ARG A 275 -0.82 -47.06 -11.27
C ARG A 275 -2.29 -46.75 -10.97
N ARG A 276 -2.82 -45.64 -11.52
CA ARG A 276 -4.24 -45.27 -11.36
C ARG A 276 -5.17 -46.10 -12.23
N ASP A 277 -4.75 -46.44 -13.44
CA ASP A 277 -5.62 -47.07 -14.44
C ASP A 277 -5.73 -48.59 -14.24
N VAL A 278 -4.61 -49.25 -13.91
CA VAL A 278 -4.52 -50.73 -13.85
C VAL A 278 -3.90 -51.27 -12.55
N GLY A 279 -3.41 -50.39 -11.67
CA GLY A 279 -2.87 -50.77 -10.36
C GLY A 279 -1.38 -51.10 -10.34
N ASP A 280 -0.83 -51.30 -9.14
CA ASP A 280 0.62 -51.41 -8.90
C ASP A 280 1.29 -52.63 -9.56
N LYS A 281 0.53 -53.72 -9.74
CA LYS A 281 1.06 -54.99 -10.27
C LYS A 281 1.41 -54.93 -11.75
N ASP A 282 0.76 -54.04 -12.50
CA ASP A 282 0.90 -53.97 -13.97
C ASP A 282 1.91 -52.91 -14.42
N VAL A 283 2.41 -52.08 -13.50
CA VAL A 283 3.46 -51.08 -13.79
C VAL A 283 4.70 -51.68 -14.47
N PRO A 284 5.25 -52.84 -14.03
CA PRO A 284 6.42 -53.44 -14.67
C PRO A 284 6.15 -53.99 -16.08
N ILE A 285 4.88 -54.26 -16.42
CA ILE A 285 4.45 -54.75 -17.75
C ILE A 285 4.49 -53.59 -18.74
N HIS A 286 4.00 -52.41 -18.32
CA HIS A 286 3.92 -51.22 -19.16
C HIS A 286 5.23 -50.41 -19.20
N ILE A 287 6.09 -50.57 -18.21
CA ILE A 287 7.38 -49.87 -18.11
C ILE A 287 8.49 -50.90 -17.97
N PRO A 288 9.13 -51.27 -19.10
CA PRO A 288 10.22 -52.22 -19.08
C PRO A 288 11.34 -51.77 -18.13
N ARG A 289 11.79 -52.69 -17.27
CA ARG A 289 12.86 -52.44 -16.28
C ARG A 289 14.12 -51.83 -16.93
N ALA A 290 14.48 -52.29 -18.13
CA ALA A 290 15.62 -51.75 -18.87
C ALA A 290 15.47 -50.26 -19.19
N THR A 291 14.28 -49.83 -19.63
CA THR A 291 13.98 -48.42 -19.95
C THR A 291 13.98 -47.55 -18.69
N PHE A 292 13.41 -48.05 -17.60
CA PHE A 292 13.41 -47.37 -16.31
C PHE A 292 14.84 -47.16 -15.78
N VAL A 293 15.65 -48.21 -15.74
CA VAL A 293 17.04 -48.17 -15.28
C VAL A 293 17.89 -47.26 -16.16
N LYS A 294 17.78 -47.38 -17.49
CA LYS A 294 18.53 -46.54 -18.44
C LYS A 294 18.20 -45.06 -18.28
N THR A 295 16.92 -44.72 -18.07
CA THR A 295 16.48 -43.33 -17.86
C THR A 295 17.00 -42.78 -16.54
N LEU A 296 16.94 -43.56 -15.45
CA LEU A 296 17.50 -43.15 -14.16
C LEU A 296 19.02 -42.99 -14.22
N GLN A 297 19.76 -43.93 -14.80
CA GLN A 297 21.22 -43.83 -14.88
C GLN A 297 21.68 -42.61 -15.69
N LYS A 298 20.93 -42.27 -16.76
CA LYS A 298 21.23 -41.11 -17.59
C LYS A 298 20.90 -39.79 -16.88
N GLU A 299 19.72 -39.69 -16.28
CA GLU A 299 19.19 -38.42 -15.77
C GLU A 299 19.53 -38.17 -14.29
N SER A 300 19.79 -39.22 -13.52
CA SER A 300 20.16 -39.16 -12.09
C SER A 300 21.68 -39.29 -11.88
N ASN A 301 22.48 -39.16 -12.94
CA ASN A 301 23.92 -38.99 -12.82
C ASN A 301 24.22 -37.70 -12.02
N ARG A 302 25.16 -37.76 -11.07
CA ARG A 302 25.52 -36.64 -10.21
C ARG A 302 25.86 -35.37 -10.98
N GLU A 303 26.63 -35.47 -12.07
CA GLU A 303 27.04 -34.31 -12.87
C GLU A 303 25.84 -33.70 -13.63
N VAL A 304 25.00 -34.55 -14.23
CA VAL A 304 23.78 -34.12 -14.92
C VAL A 304 22.80 -33.46 -13.96
N MET A 305 22.62 -34.03 -12.76
CA MET A 305 21.76 -33.43 -11.73
C MET A 305 22.33 -32.08 -11.26
N LYS A 306 23.64 -31.99 -11.04
CA LYS A 306 24.29 -30.74 -10.63
C LYS A 306 24.11 -29.64 -11.67
N GLU A 307 24.32 -29.95 -12.95
CA GLU A 307 24.14 -29.00 -14.07
C GLU A 307 22.69 -28.51 -14.19
N LYS A 308 21.72 -29.42 -14.12
CA LYS A 308 20.30 -29.07 -14.18
C LYS A 308 19.84 -28.25 -12.99
N ILE A 309 20.28 -28.60 -11.78
CA ILE A 309 19.98 -27.83 -10.56
C ILE A 309 20.63 -26.44 -10.64
N ALA A 310 21.87 -26.34 -11.11
CA ALA A 310 22.53 -25.05 -11.32
C ALA A 310 21.77 -24.17 -12.33
N THR A 311 21.24 -24.78 -13.41
CA THR A 311 20.40 -24.07 -14.39
C THR A 311 19.10 -23.54 -13.78
N ILE A 312 18.44 -24.35 -12.93
CA ILE A 312 17.24 -23.93 -12.19
C ILE A 312 17.60 -22.77 -11.24
N TYR A 313 18.71 -22.90 -10.50
CA TYR A 313 19.17 -21.88 -9.57
C TYR A 313 19.44 -20.54 -10.26
N ALA A 314 20.24 -20.55 -11.34
CA ALA A 314 20.56 -19.33 -12.10
C ALA A 314 19.30 -18.62 -12.65
N ARG A 315 18.28 -19.40 -13.07
CA ARG A 315 16.99 -18.82 -13.50
C ARG A 315 16.20 -18.22 -12.34
N MET A 316 16.23 -18.82 -11.16
CA MET A 316 15.59 -18.25 -9.96
C MET A 316 16.29 -16.99 -9.51
N GLU A 317 17.62 -17.03 -9.49
CA GLU A 317 18.47 -15.91 -9.11
C GLU A 317 18.19 -14.69 -9.98
N LYS A 318 18.02 -14.86 -11.30
CA LYS A 318 17.59 -13.78 -12.21
C LYS A 318 16.30 -13.06 -11.76
N HIS A 319 15.41 -13.73 -11.05
CA HIS A 319 14.11 -13.17 -10.65
C HIS A 319 14.04 -12.76 -9.18
N LEU A 320 14.97 -13.25 -8.35
CA LEU A 320 14.94 -13.07 -6.90
C LEU A 320 16.18 -12.37 -6.33
N SER A 321 17.28 -12.27 -7.08
CA SER A 321 18.48 -11.54 -6.65
C SER A 321 18.44 -10.07 -7.10
N GLU A 322 19.13 -9.22 -6.35
CA GLU A 322 19.28 -7.79 -6.67
C GLU A 322 20.07 -7.57 -7.97
N GLU A 323 21.00 -8.47 -8.33
CA GLU A 323 21.81 -8.37 -9.55
C GLU A 323 21.00 -8.56 -10.85
N GLY A 324 19.76 -9.07 -10.76
CA GLY A 324 18.83 -9.22 -11.88
C GLY A 324 17.90 -8.02 -12.11
N LYS A 325 17.99 -6.95 -11.31
CA LYS A 325 17.12 -5.77 -11.38
C LYS A 325 17.79 -4.56 -12.01
#